data_AF-A0A1B6C0I5-F1
#
_entry.id   AF-A0A1B6C0I5-F1
#
_cell.length_a   1.000
_cell.length_b   1.000
_cell.length_c   1.000
_cell.angle_alpha   90.00
_cell.angle_beta   90.00
_cell.angle_gamma   90.00
#
_symmetry.space_group_name_H-M   'P 1'
#
loop_
_entity.id
_entity.type
_entity.pdbx_description
1 polymer ?
#
loop_
_entity_poly.entity_id
_entity_poly.type
_entity_poly.pdbx_seq_one_letter_code
_entity_poly.pdbx_strand_id
1 'polypeptide(L)'
;MDSGCHFCIGIILMLIFNDIESLNFSEINLHPDHLPYYFNLFKEIGKQCLEETTCPYKNNVGKPGCWSYVNNCSQNESYSTPSCPGDHKGWVSSKQSQIDTFFMQGDFGYIGEQQNELMVICEPNFAADSSLICSKHLRYCQGRNIKIDFKDLINRKDPIRYKMDVLTQGKIGGFCNLHQSRLDEECDHISPLQSWGPELRYFTSLTKQPAGTSETSECDVVIDKPTYIMKIDASKAPA
;
A
#
# COMPACT_ATOMS: atom_id res chain seq x y z
N MET A 1 65.75 -21.33 17.38
CA MET A 1 64.28 -21.26 17.49
C MET A 1 63.94 -19.80 17.37
N ASP A 2 63.79 -19.32 16.14
CA ASP A 2 63.39 -17.95 15.83
C ASP A 2 62.32 -18.02 14.74
N SER A 3 61.12 -17.59 15.11
CA SER A 3 59.93 -17.55 14.27
C SER A 3 59.91 -16.21 13.53
N GLY A 4 60.33 -16.23 12.26
CA GLY A 4 60.22 -15.10 11.34
C GLY A 4 58.80 -14.98 10.78
N CYS A 5 58.15 -13.87 11.11
CA CYS A 5 56.81 -13.47 10.72
C CYS A 5 56.72 -13.24 9.18
N HIS A 6 55.98 -14.09 8.46
CA HIS A 6 55.56 -13.81 7.09
C HIS A 6 54.16 -13.20 7.10
N PHE A 7 54.11 -11.88 6.99
CA PHE A 7 52.87 -11.11 6.85
C PHE A 7 52.47 -11.12 5.36
N CYS A 8 51.70 -12.11 4.93
CA CYS A 8 51.08 -12.12 3.61
C CYS A 8 49.83 -11.23 3.66
N ILE A 9 49.95 -9.99 3.16
CA ILE A 9 48.83 -9.08 2.92
C ILE A 9 48.07 -9.60 1.69
N GLY A 10 47.03 -10.40 1.92
CA GLY A 10 46.05 -10.74 0.91
C GLY A 10 45.00 -9.63 0.83
N ILE A 11 45.06 -8.80 -0.22
CA ILE A 11 43.99 -7.87 -0.56
C ILE A 11 42.82 -8.69 -1.11
N ILE A 12 41.81 -8.95 -0.27
CA ILE A 12 40.53 -9.49 -0.70
C ILE A 12 39.73 -8.31 -1.29
N LEU A 13 39.77 -8.19 -2.62
CA LEU A 13 38.82 -7.38 -3.36
C LEU A 13 37.46 -8.09 -3.27
N MET A 14 36.61 -7.69 -2.30
CA MET A 14 35.20 -8.03 -2.34
C MET A 14 34.57 -7.30 -3.52
N LEU A 15 34.42 -8.00 -4.64
CA LEU A 15 33.52 -7.61 -5.71
C LEU A 15 32.10 -7.70 -5.13
N ILE A 16 31.54 -6.56 -4.73
CA ILE A 16 30.11 -6.43 -4.51
C ILE A 16 29.47 -6.54 -5.90
N PHE A 17 29.06 -7.75 -6.27
CA PHE A 17 28.09 -7.91 -7.33
C PHE A 17 26.79 -7.31 -6.80
N ASN A 18 26.49 -6.08 -7.22
CA ASN A 18 25.11 -5.62 -7.23
C ASN A 18 24.41 -6.52 -8.26
N ASP A 19 23.73 -7.56 -7.80
CA ASP A 19 22.73 -8.24 -8.61
C ASP A 19 21.66 -7.19 -8.93
N ILE A 20 21.82 -6.51 -10.07
CA ILE A 20 20.74 -5.76 -10.69
C ILE A 20 19.82 -6.83 -11.23
N GLU A 21 18.81 -7.20 -10.44
CA GLU A 21 17.68 -7.96 -10.95
C GLU A 21 17.14 -7.20 -12.16
N SER A 22 17.25 -7.82 -13.34
CA SER A 22 16.73 -7.24 -14.56
C SER A 22 15.22 -7.16 -14.45
N LEU A 23 14.67 -5.94 -14.46
CA LEU A 23 13.23 -5.73 -14.40
C LEU A 23 12.54 -6.40 -15.60
N ASN A 24 11.63 -7.32 -15.32
CA ASN A 24 10.79 -7.91 -16.34
C ASN A 24 9.67 -6.92 -16.72
N PHE A 25 9.89 -6.12 -17.76
CA PHE A 25 8.90 -5.14 -18.21
C PHE A 25 7.55 -5.77 -18.60
N SER A 26 7.51 -7.07 -18.90
CA SER A 26 6.25 -7.77 -19.20
C SER A 26 5.29 -7.83 -18.00
N GLU A 27 5.79 -7.64 -16.78
CA GLU A 27 4.97 -7.59 -15.56
C GLU A 27 4.27 -6.25 -15.37
N ILE A 28 4.68 -5.21 -16.12
CA ILE A 28 3.96 -3.93 -16.15
C ILE A 28 2.68 -4.14 -16.96
N ASN A 29 1.63 -4.58 -16.28
CA ASN A 29 0.31 -4.81 -16.83
C ASN A 29 -0.59 -3.58 -16.61
N LEU A 30 -0.24 -2.48 -17.28
CA LEU A 30 -0.97 -1.21 -17.21
C LEU A 30 -1.59 -0.87 -18.57
N HIS A 31 -2.71 -0.13 -18.54
CA HIS A 31 -3.29 0.43 -19.75
C HIS A 31 -2.26 1.36 -20.43
N PRO A 32 -2.15 1.39 -21.78
CA PRO A 32 -1.15 2.22 -22.48
C PRO A 32 -1.17 3.70 -22.08
N ASP A 33 -2.35 4.23 -21.79
CA ASP A 33 -2.54 5.63 -21.37
C ASP A 33 -1.97 5.91 -19.96
N HIS A 34 -1.76 4.88 -19.13
CA HIS A 34 -1.22 5.02 -17.78
C HIS A 34 0.31 4.95 -17.75
N LEU A 35 0.93 4.43 -18.81
CA LEU A 35 2.38 4.23 -18.87
C LEU A 35 3.19 5.53 -18.68
N PRO A 36 2.84 6.68 -19.30
CA PRO A 36 3.56 7.94 -19.05
C PRO A 36 3.56 8.33 -17.56
N TYR A 37 2.39 8.27 -16.92
CA TYR A 37 2.20 8.58 -15.51
C TYR A 37 3.00 7.65 -14.60
N TYR A 38 3.02 6.36 -14.92
CA TYR A 38 3.81 5.35 -14.23
C TYR A 38 5.31 5.65 -14.31
N PHE A 39 5.86 5.88 -15.51
CA PHE A 39 7.30 6.15 -15.65
C PHE A 39 7.72 7.51 -15.07
N ASN A 40 6.82 8.50 -15.04
CA ASN A 40 7.09 9.78 -14.40
C ASN A 40 7.13 9.67 -12.87
N LEU A 41 6.34 8.76 -12.30
CA LEU A 41 6.39 8.43 -10.87
C LEU A 41 7.61 7.56 -10.53
N PHE A 42 7.91 6.54 -11.35
CA PHE A 42 9.01 5.59 -11.16
C PHE A 42 10.15 5.84 -12.17
N LYS A 43 10.80 7.00 -12.03
CA LYS A 43 11.82 7.48 -12.99
C LYS A 43 12.96 6.49 -13.22
N GLU A 44 13.40 5.77 -12.19
CA GLU A 44 14.49 4.79 -12.33
C GLU A 44 14.07 3.60 -13.20
N ILE A 45 12.83 3.13 -13.10
CA ILE A 45 12.29 2.10 -14.00
C ILE A 45 12.21 2.63 -15.44
N GLY A 46 11.82 3.90 -15.60
CA GLY A 46 11.81 4.57 -16.90
C GLY A 46 13.21 4.63 -17.55
N LYS A 47 14.25 4.96 -16.77
CA LYS A 47 15.65 4.95 -17.25
C LYS A 47 16.08 3.57 -17.70
N GLN A 48 15.84 2.55 -16.88
CA GLN A 48 16.15 1.16 -17.23
C GLN A 48 15.42 0.72 -18.50
N CYS A 49 14.16 1.09 -18.67
CA CYS A 49 13.40 0.79 -19.90
C CYS A 49 14.03 1.40 -21.16
N LEU A 50 14.62 2.60 -21.06
CA LEU A 50 15.29 3.23 -22.20
C LEU A 50 16.57 2.48 -22.59
N GLU A 51 17.33 2.01 -21.61
CA GLU A 51 18.59 1.28 -21.77
C GLU A 51 18.36 -0.13 -22.32
N GLU A 52 17.36 -0.84 -21.80
CA GLU A 52 17.09 -2.23 -22.14
C GLU A 52 16.46 -2.39 -23.53
N THR A 53 17.02 -3.25 -24.37
CA THR A 53 16.48 -3.48 -25.74
C THR A 53 15.12 -4.19 -25.73
N THR A 54 14.83 -4.91 -24.65
CA THR A 54 13.62 -5.71 -24.45
C THR A 54 12.42 -4.90 -23.98
N CYS A 55 12.58 -3.65 -23.53
CA CYS A 55 11.46 -2.86 -23.03
C CYS A 55 10.53 -2.43 -24.18
N PRO A 56 9.23 -2.82 -24.17
CA PRO A 56 8.28 -2.45 -25.22
C PRO A 56 7.74 -1.02 -25.06
N TYR A 57 8.01 -0.36 -23.93
CA TYR A 57 7.35 0.89 -23.54
C TYR A 57 8.23 2.14 -23.68
N LYS A 58 9.34 2.06 -24.42
CA LYS A 58 10.27 3.20 -24.61
C LYS A 58 9.56 4.47 -25.07
N ASN A 59 8.57 4.32 -25.96
CA ASN A 59 7.77 5.44 -26.48
C ASN A 59 6.85 6.10 -25.45
N ASN A 60 6.73 5.54 -24.24
CA ASN A 60 5.93 6.10 -23.15
C ASN A 60 6.80 6.80 -22.10
N VAL A 61 8.11 6.56 -22.07
CA VAL A 61 9.03 7.19 -21.13
C VAL A 61 9.25 8.66 -21.53
N GLY A 62 9.16 9.57 -20.56
CA GLY A 62 9.39 11.01 -20.76
C GLY A 62 8.24 11.77 -21.40
N LYS A 63 7.11 11.11 -21.69
CA LYS A 63 5.87 11.80 -22.07
C LYS A 63 5.33 12.59 -20.86
N PRO A 64 4.75 13.79 -21.08
CA PRO A 64 4.16 14.58 -19.99
C PRO A 64 2.98 13.84 -19.38
N GLY A 65 2.74 14.07 -18.08
CA GLY A 65 1.65 13.42 -17.35
C GLY A 65 2.01 13.15 -15.89
N CYS A 66 1.11 13.42 -14.97
CA CYS A 66 1.26 13.12 -13.56
C CYS A 66 -0.08 12.74 -12.93
N TRP A 67 -0.03 11.81 -11.97
CA TRP A 67 -1.21 11.52 -11.17
C TRP A 67 -1.51 12.75 -10.33
N SER A 68 -2.77 13.19 -10.29
CA SER A 68 -3.12 14.51 -9.76
C SER A 68 -2.86 14.67 -8.24
N TYR A 69 -2.61 13.58 -7.52
CA TYR A 69 -2.17 13.61 -6.11
C TYR A 69 -0.66 13.81 -5.95
N VAL A 70 0.12 13.72 -7.02
CA VAL A 70 1.58 13.89 -6.97
C VAL A 70 1.90 15.38 -6.82
N ASN A 71 2.83 15.68 -5.91
CA ASN A 71 3.30 17.04 -5.71
C ASN A 71 3.85 17.65 -7.02
N ASN A 72 3.59 18.94 -7.22
CA ASN A 72 3.99 19.69 -8.42
C ASN A 72 3.37 19.18 -9.74
N CYS A 73 2.22 18.50 -9.68
CA CYS A 73 1.44 18.16 -10.87
C CYS A 73 0.55 19.32 -11.29
N SER A 74 0.80 19.92 -12.45
CA SER A 74 -0.03 21.01 -12.97
C SER A 74 -1.31 20.49 -13.62
N GLN A 75 -2.36 21.32 -13.65
CA GLN A 75 -3.67 20.92 -14.15
C GLN A 75 -3.65 20.41 -15.61
N ASN A 76 -2.74 20.94 -16.43
CA ASN A 76 -2.56 20.52 -17.83
C ASN A 76 -1.82 19.19 -18.01
N GLU A 77 -1.12 18.72 -16.98
CA GLU A 77 -0.41 17.44 -16.98
C GLU A 77 -1.09 16.39 -16.09
N SER A 78 -2.10 16.80 -15.33
CA SER A 78 -2.94 15.94 -14.51
C SER A 78 -3.68 14.90 -15.35
N TYR A 79 -3.78 13.68 -14.81
CA TYR A 79 -4.48 12.56 -15.45
C TYR A 79 -5.92 12.88 -15.85
N SER A 80 -6.64 13.62 -15.01
CA SER A 80 -8.04 13.96 -15.26
C SER A 80 -8.37 15.36 -14.76
N THR A 81 -9.11 16.11 -15.59
CA THR A 81 -9.87 17.28 -15.12
C THR A 81 -11.35 16.88 -15.10
N PRO A 82 -12.00 16.85 -13.94
CA PRO A 82 -13.37 16.38 -13.86
C PRO A 82 -14.32 17.32 -14.60
N SER A 83 -15.21 16.73 -15.41
CA SER A 83 -16.30 17.45 -16.05
C SER A 83 -17.56 17.29 -15.20
N CYS A 84 -18.07 18.40 -14.68
CA CYS A 84 -19.33 18.43 -13.95
C CYS A 84 -20.42 19.01 -14.85
N PRO A 85 -21.18 18.23 -15.64
CA PRO A 85 -22.32 18.75 -16.37
C PRO A 85 -23.48 19.02 -15.40
N GLY A 86 -23.97 20.25 -15.30
CA GLY A 86 -25.07 20.63 -14.40
C GLY A 86 -24.90 22.01 -13.75
N ASP A 87 -25.93 22.50 -13.04
CA ASP A 87 -25.82 23.72 -12.23
C ASP A 87 -25.07 23.42 -10.92
N HIS A 88 -24.34 24.41 -10.41
CA HIS A 88 -23.63 24.36 -9.14
C HIS A 88 -24.48 24.92 -7.98
N LYS A 89 -25.54 25.69 -8.29
CA LYS A 89 -26.42 26.32 -7.31
C LYS A 89 -27.04 25.30 -6.36
N GLY A 90 -27.06 25.63 -5.07
CA GLY A 90 -27.61 24.80 -3.99
C GLY A 90 -26.62 23.85 -3.33
N TRP A 91 -25.44 23.62 -3.94
CA TRP A 91 -24.38 22.76 -3.38
C TRP A 91 -23.11 23.54 -3.05
N VAL A 92 -22.68 24.44 -3.96
CA VAL A 92 -21.45 25.23 -3.81
C VAL A 92 -21.62 26.64 -4.39
N SER A 93 -20.69 27.55 -4.08
CA SER A 93 -20.75 28.97 -4.44
C SER A 93 -20.37 29.27 -5.89
N SER A 94 -19.65 28.39 -6.58
CA SER A 94 -19.22 28.59 -7.96
C SER A 94 -19.04 27.27 -8.70
N LYS A 95 -18.93 27.34 -10.04
CA LYS A 95 -18.64 26.17 -10.86
C LYS A 95 -17.27 25.57 -10.56
N GLN A 96 -16.26 26.41 -10.32
CA GLN A 96 -14.93 25.97 -9.94
C GLN A 96 -14.96 25.21 -8.61
N SER A 97 -15.67 25.74 -7.61
CA SER A 97 -15.83 25.07 -6.31
C SER A 97 -16.51 23.70 -6.44
N GLN A 98 -17.36 23.48 -7.44
CA GLN A 98 -17.98 22.18 -7.69
C GLN A 98 -16.94 21.16 -8.17
N ILE A 99 -16.08 21.58 -9.10
CA ILE A 99 -14.97 20.77 -9.63
C ILE A 99 -13.98 20.47 -8.51
N ASP A 100 -13.59 21.47 -7.72
CA ASP A 100 -12.66 21.31 -6.60
C ASP A 100 -13.23 20.37 -5.53
N THR A 101 -14.52 20.49 -5.22
CA THR A 101 -15.20 19.60 -4.26
C THR A 101 -15.20 18.15 -4.75
N PHE A 102 -15.54 17.93 -6.02
CA PHE A 102 -15.48 16.59 -6.61
C PHE A 102 -14.05 16.04 -6.58
N PHE A 103 -13.06 16.87 -6.94
CA PHE A 103 -11.65 16.49 -6.92
C PHE A 103 -11.21 16.01 -5.53
N MET A 104 -11.56 16.76 -4.49
CA MET A 104 -11.18 16.46 -3.10
C MET A 104 -11.93 15.27 -2.51
N GLN A 105 -13.16 14.99 -2.92
CA GLN A 105 -14.01 13.98 -2.28
C GLN A 105 -14.14 12.66 -3.06
N GLY A 106 -13.98 12.71 -4.38
CA GLY A 106 -14.28 11.57 -5.27
C GLY A 106 -13.26 11.33 -6.37
N ASP A 107 -12.19 12.13 -6.46
CA ASP A 107 -11.12 11.98 -7.43
C ASP A 107 -9.75 11.89 -6.72
N PHE A 108 -8.65 12.04 -7.46
CA PHE A 108 -7.28 11.96 -6.94
C PHE A 108 -6.97 12.89 -5.76
N GLY A 109 -7.70 13.99 -5.54
CA GLY A 109 -7.53 14.82 -4.34
C GLY A 109 -7.79 14.05 -3.05
N TYR A 110 -8.78 13.16 -3.05
CA TYR A 110 -9.06 12.25 -1.94
C TYR A 110 -7.88 11.30 -1.68
N ILE A 111 -7.31 10.73 -2.75
CA ILE A 111 -6.15 9.82 -2.64
C ILE A 111 -4.94 10.55 -2.05
N GLY A 112 -4.69 11.79 -2.49
CA GLY A 112 -3.61 12.62 -1.96
C GLY A 112 -3.79 12.92 -0.47
N GLU A 113 -5.01 13.23 -0.03
CA GLU A 113 -5.31 13.40 1.40
C GLU A 113 -5.05 12.11 2.18
N GLN A 114 -5.53 10.95 1.71
CA GLN A 114 -5.28 9.67 2.37
C GLN A 114 -3.78 9.34 2.49
N GLN A 115 -2.97 9.70 1.48
CA GLN A 115 -1.51 9.52 1.54
C GLN A 115 -0.85 10.47 2.53
N ASN A 116 -1.26 11.74 2.58
CA ASN A 116 -0.71 12.74 3.47
C ASN A 116 -1.05 12.47 4.95
N GLU A 117 -2.13 11.72 5.20
CA GLU A 117 -2.57 11.32 6.53
C GLU A 117 -1.90 10.04 7.05
N LEU A 118 -1.06 9.38 6.23
CA LEU A 118 -0.43 8.12 6.63
C LEU A 118 0.45 8.28 7.87
N MET A 119 0.18 7.47 8.89
CA MET A 119 0.92 7.42 10.13
C MET A 119 1.26 5.98 10.52
N VAL A 120 2.40 5.78 11.15
CA VAL A 120 2.83 4.45 11.61
C VAL A 120 1.98 4.03 12.80
N ILE A 121 1.31 2.87 12.70
CA ILE A 121 0.56 2.25 13.78
C ILE A 121 1.40 1.15 14.45
N CYS A 122 2.15 0.40 13.64
CA CYS A 122 2.99 -0.73 14.07
C CYS A 122 4.35 -0.60 13.37
N GLU A 123 5.38 -0.31 14.17
CA GLU A 123 6.73 -0.01 13.72
C GLU A 123 7.59 -1.29 13.67
N PRO A 124 8.18 -1.63 12.52
CA PRO A 124 9.05 -2.80 12.40
C PRO A 124 10.40 -2.55 13.10
N ASN A 125 10.94 -3.57 13.79
CA ASN A 125 12.32 -3.50 14.29
C ASN A 125 13.33 -3.73 13.16
N PHE A 126 12.99 -4.61 12.21
CA PHE A 126 13.81 -4.93 11.05
C PHE A 126 13.02 -4.88 9.73
N ALA A 127 13.73 -4.78 8.61
CA ALA A 127 13.14 -4.75 7.28
C ALA A 127 12.35 -6.03 6.91
N ALA A 128 12.46 -7.13 7.66
CA ALA A 128 11.64 -8.33 7.47
C ALA A 128 10.45 -8.41 8.44
N ASP A 129 10.35 -7.50 9.40
CA ASP A 129 9.29 -7.51 10.40
C ASP A 129 7.98 -6.93 9.88
N SER A 130 6.92 -7.09 10.68
CA SER A 130 5.61 -6.56 10.36
C SER A 130 5.60 -5.04 10.46
N SER A 131 4.81 -4.41 9.60
CA SER A 131 4.53 -2.98 9.68
C SER A 131 3.06 -2.72 9.37
N LEU A 132 2.50 -1.69 10.00
CA LEU A 132 1.17 -1.16 9.66
C LEU A 132 1.23 0.35 9.66
N ILE A 133 0.83 0.95 8.55
CA ILE A 133 0.72 2.39 8.36
C ILE A 133 -0.70 2.67 7.91
N CYS A 134 -1.40 3.60 8.54
CA CYS A 134 -2.79 3.90 8.24
C CYS A 134 -3.04 5.40 8.09
N SER A 135 -4.03 5.78 7.29
CA SER A 135 -4.58 7.14 7.27
C SER A 135 -5.51 7.35 8.48
N LYS A 136 -6.00 8.57 8.65
CA LYS A 136 -6.92 8.90 9.74
C LYS A 136 -8.15 7.99 9.73
N HIS A 137 -8.67 7.73 10.92
CA HIS A 137 -9.86 6.90 11.14
C HIS A 137 -9.70 5.46 10.60
N LEU A 138 -8.47 5.03 10.31
CA LEU A 138 -8.15 3.72 9.75
C LEU A 138 -8.91 3.40 8.45
N ARG A 139 -9.12 4.41 7.59
CA ARG A 139 -9.83 4.26 6.31
C ARG A 139 -9.00 3.53 5.27
N TYR A 140 -7.72 3.84 5.22
CA TYR A 140 -6.74 3.23 4.33
C TYR A 140 -5.53 2.78 5.13
N CYS A 141 -5.07 1.55 4.92
CA CYS A 141 -3.91 1.01 5.60
C CYS A 141 -3.01 0.23 4.62
N GLN A 142 -1.71 0.36 4.81
CA GLN A 142 -0.67 -0.42 4.17
C GLN A 142 -0.01 -1.28 5.24
N GLY A 143 -0.05 -2.60 5.03
CA GLY A 143 0.50 -3.58 5.95
C GLY A 143 1.53 -4.47 5.28
N ARG A 144 2.51 -4.94 6.05
CA ARG A 144 3.46 -5.97 5.63
C ARG A 144 3.57 -7.03 6.71
N ASN A 145 3.66 -8.29 6.29
CA ASN A 145 3.81 -9.46 7.17
C ASN A 145 2.76 -9.47 8.29
N ILE A 146 1.49 -9.24 7.94
CA ILE A 146 0.37 -9.20 8.88
C ILE A 146 -0.33 -10.56 8.90
N LYS A 147 -0.61 -11.08 10.09
CA LYS A 147 -1.41 -12.28 10.29
C LYS A 147 -2.88 -11.90 10.44
N ILE A 148 -3.76 -12.62 9.76
CA ILE A 148 -5.21 -12.53 9.94
C ILE A 148 -5.74 -13.96 10.14
N ASP A 149 -6.43 -14.21 11.25
CA ASP A 149 -6.98 -15.50 11.64
C ASP A 149 -8.51 -15.49 11.51
N PHE A 150 -9.02 -16.24 10.54
CA PHE A 150 -10.45 -16.38 10.27
C PHE A 150 -11.08 -17.67 10.83
N LYS A 151 -10.36 -18.47 11.63
CA LYS A 151 -10.85 -19.79 12.10
C LYS A 151 -12.16 -19.71 12.87
N ASP A 152 -12.43 -18.60 13.56
CA ASP A 152 -13.67 -18.41 14.33
C ASP A 152 -14.91 -18.36 13.44
N LEU A 153 -14.75 -18.02 12.15
CA LEU A 153 -15.86 -17.95 11.20
C LEU A 153 -16.45 -19.31 10.84
N ILE A 154 -15.69 -20.41 11.00
CA ILE A 154 -16.13 -21.77 10.69
C ILE A 154 -17.37 -22.14 11.52
N ASN A 155 -17.45 -21.65 12.76
CA ASN A 155 -18.53 -21.97 13.70
C ASN A 155 -19.62 -20.90 13.75
N ARG A 156 -19.51 -19.84 12.95
CA ARG A 156 -20.46 -18.72 12.99
C ARG A 156 -21.75 -19.09 12.27
N LYS A 157 -22.87 -18.98 12.98
CA LYS A 157 -24.21 -19.29 12.44
C LYS A 157 -24.91 -18.08 11.82
N ASP A 158 -24.60 -16.88 12.31
CA ASP A 158 -25.22 -15.65 11.84
C ASP A 158 -24.55 -15.10 10.58
N PRO A 159 -25.31 -14.42 9.69
CA PRO A 159 -24.74 -13.71 8.56
C PRO A 159 -23.69 -12.67 8.99
N ILE A 160 -22.58 -12.62 8.23
CA ILE A 160 -21.42 -11.74 8.48
C ILE A 160 -21.70 -10.28 8.05
N ARG A 161 -22.73 -10.05 7.22
CA ARG A 161 -23.01 -8.73 6.66
C ARG A 161 -23.23 -7.70 7.78
N TYR A 162 -22.50 -6.58 7.69
CA TYR A 162 -22.53 -5.46 8.64
C TYR A 162 -22.13 -5.81 10.07
N LYS A 163 -21.48 -6.96 10.27
CA LYS A 163 -20.94 -7.37 11.57
C LYS A 163 -19.60 -6.69 11.81
N MET A 164 -19.39 -6.19 13.03
CA MET A 164 -18.16 -5.50 13.47
C MET A 164 -17.25 -6.40 14.32
N ASP A 165 -17.65 -7.66 14.46
CA ASP A 165 -17.01 -8.71 15.24
C ASP A 165 -16.56 -9.88 14.34
N VAL A 166 -16.26 -9.58 13.07
CA VAL A 166 -15.72 -10.57 12.12
C VAL A 166 -14.34 -11.04 12.58
N LEU A 167 -13.51 -10.09 13.02
CA LEU A 167 -12.27 -10.34 13.74
C LEU A 167 -12.44 -9.91 15.19
N THR A 168 -11.84 -10.67 16.10
CA THR A 168 -11.85 -10.43 17.55
C THR A 168 -10.43 -10.30 18.08
N GLN A 169 -10.28 -10.06 19.38
CA GLN A 169 -8.97 -9.90 20.03
C GLN A 169 -7.99 -11.02 19.65
N GLY A 170 -6.81 -10.64 19.16
CA GLY A 170 -5.74 -11.58 18.80
C GLY A 170 -5.94 -12.28 17.45
N LYS A 171 -6.97 -11.92 16.68
CA LYS A 171 -7.22 -12.47 15.33
C LYS A 171 -6.54 -11.68 14.22
N ILE A 172 -5.96 -10.53 14.54
CA ILE A 172 -5.16 -9.75 13.60
C ILE A 172 -3.95 -9.17 14.32
N GLY A 173 -2.78 -9.20 13.68
CA GLY A 173 -1.57 -8.73 14.32
C GLY A 173 -0.30 -8.88 13.50
N GLY A 174 0.79 -8.33 14.03
CA GLY A 174 2.11 -8.38 13.42
C GLY A 174 3.23 -8.40 14.46
N PHE A 175 4.40 -8.89 14.08
CA PHE A 175 5.62 -8.83 14.88
C PHE A 175 6.27 -7.45 14.72
N CYS A 176 5.95 -6.53 15.63
CA CYS A 176 6.35 -5.12 15.58
C CYS A 176 6.13 -4.40 16.93
N ASN A 177 6.62 -3.16 17.03
CA ASN A 177 6.31 -2.27 18.15
C ASN A 177 4.99 -1.54 17.87
N LEU A 178 3.93 -1.92 18.57
CA LEU A 178 2.59 -1.36 18.38
C LEU A 178 2.41 -0.05 19.16
N HIS A 179 2.00 1.02 18.47
CA HIS A 179 1.59 2.27 19.09
C HIS A 179 0.12 2.21 19.53
N GLN A 180 -0.16 1.53 20.64
CA GLN A 180 -1.54 1.27 21.10
C GLN A 180 -2.38 2.54 21.24
N SER A 181 -1.88 3.60 21.89
CA SER A 181 -2.62 4.86 22.06
C SER A 181 -3.07 5.45 20.73
N ARG A 182 -2.18 5.45 19.73
CA ARG A 182 -2.47 5.97 18.39
C ARG A 182 -3.52 5.11 17.68
N LEU A 183 -3.42 3.79 17.79
CA LEU A 183 -4.43 2.88 17.25
C LEU A 183 -5.81 3.17 17.87
N ASP A 184 -5.87 3.34 19.18
CA ASP A 184 -7.12 3.60 19.90
C ASP A 184 -7.72 4.97 19.53
N GLU A 185 -6.88 6.00 19.38
CA GLU A 185 -7.28 7.35 18.94
C GLU A 185 -7.89 7.35 17.53
N GLU A 186 -7.31 6.59 16.60
CA GLU A 186 -7.80 6.48 15.21
C GLU A 186 -8.95 5.47 15.06
N CYS A 187 -9.34 4.76 16.12
CA CYS A 187 -10.53 3.90 16.18
C CYS A 187 -11.80 4.68 16.58
N ASP A 188 -11.91 5.95 16.22
CA ASP A 188 -13.04 6.82 16.54
C ASP A 188 -14.23 6.63 15.57
N HIS A 189 -13.99 6.18 14.35
CA HIS A 189 -15.01 5.88 13.34
C HIS A 189 -15.16 4.37 13.15
N ILE A 190 -15.95 3.71 14.00
CA ILE A 190 -16.20 2.26 13.93
C ILE A 190 -17.50 1.98 13.19
N SER A 191 -17.40 1.62 11.90
CA SER A 191 -18.55 1.23 11.08
C SER A 191 -18.14 0.20 10.01
N PRO A 192 -19.00 -0.81 9.70
CA PRO A 192 -18.62 -1.95 8.85
C PRO A 192 -18.08 -1.63 7.46
N LEU A 193 -18.46 -0.50 6.85
CA LEU A 193 -18.11 -0.13 5.47
C LEU A 193 -17.42 1.23 5.34
N GLN A 194 -17.11 1.90 6.45
CA GLN A 194 -16.50 3.24 6.42
C GLN A 194 -15.02 3.21 6.79
N SER A 195 -14.56 2.19 7.51
CA SER A 195 -13.18 2.05 7.96
C SER A 195 -12.81 0.58 8.23
N TRP A 196 -11.53 0.34 8.48
CA TRP A 196 -11.01 -0.89 9.06
C TRP A 196 -11.00 -0.89 10.59
N GLY A 197 -11.53 0.16 11.23
CA GLY A 197 -11.59 0.28 12.69
C GLY A 197 -12.22 -0.91 13.43
N PRO A 198 -13.35 -1.50 12.98
CA PRO A 198 -13.95 -2.66 13.64
C PRO A 198 -13.00 -3.85 13.82
N GLU A 199 -12.11 -4.08 12.86
CA GLU A 199 -11.14 -5.18 12.86
C GLU A 199 -9.82 -4.74 13.50
N LEU A 200 -9.29 -3.58 13.11
CA LEU A 200 -7.97 -3.11 13.52
C LEU A 200 -7.89 -2.70 14.98
N ARG A 201 -9.01 -2.35 15.64
CA ARG A 201 -9.02 -2.18 17.11
C ARG A 201 -8.53 -3.41 17.89
N TYR A 202 -8.53 -4.58 17.25
CA TYR A 202 -8.04 -5.84 17.81
C TYR A 202 -6.64 -6.21 17.32
N PHE A 203 -5.95 -5.29 16.63
CA PHE A 203 -4.59 -5.49 16.19
C PHE A 203 -3.64 -5.64 17.38
N THR A 204 -2.88 -6.73 17.41
CA THR A 204 -1.96 -7.04 18.50
C THR A 204 -0.54 -7.23 18.01
N SER A 205 0.44 -6.84 18.85
CA SER A 205 1.83 -7.23 18.65
C SER A 205 1.99 -8.73 18.92
N LEU A 206 2.61 -9.43 17.98
CA LEU A 206 2.91 -10.86 18.06
C LEU A 206 4.30 -11.06 18.67
N THR A 207 4.54 -12.24 19.26
CA THR A 207 5.83 -12.60 19.84
C THR A 207 6.81 -13.18 18.83
N LYS A 208 6.33 -13.54 17.62
CA LYS A 208 7.13 -14.09 16.53
C LYS A 208 6.57 -13.64 15.17
N GLN A 209 7.42 -13.68 14.14
CA GLN A 209 7.03 -13.37 12.77
C GLN A 209 5.94 -14.34 12.27
N PRO A 210 4.85 -13.86 11.63
CA PRO A 210 3.78 -14.72 11.12
C PRO A 210 4.22 -15.76 10.10
N ALA A 211 5.08 -15.34 9.17
CA ALA A 211 5.70 -16.17 8.14
C ALA A 211 7.20 -16.25 8.42
N GLY A 212 7.57 -16.82 9.58
CA GLY A 212 8.96 -17.06 9.96
C GLY A 212 9.52 -18.36 9.37
N THR A 213 10.84 -18.42 9.22
CA THR A 213 11.70 -19.47 8.66
C THR A 213 11.61 -20.87 9.30
N SER A 214 10.62 -21.12 10.15
CA SER A 214 10.37 -22.43 10.76
C SER A 214 9.50 -23.30 9.84
N GLU A 215 9.81 -24.59 9.76
CA GLU A 215 9.09 -25.62 8.98
C GLU A 215 7.58 -25.78 9.28
N THR A 216 7.04 -24.96 10.19
CA THR A 216 5.63 -24.90 10.54
C THR A 216 5.13 -23.46 10.47
N SER A 217 4.76 -23.01 9.26
CA SER A 217 3.95 -21.79 9.09
C SER A 217 2.66 -21.94 9.91
N GLU A 218 2.35 -20.98 10.78
CA GLU A 218 1.06 -20.95 11.48
C GLU A 218 -0.11 -20.56 10.58
N CYS A 219 0.18 -20.21 9.32
CA CYS A 219 -0.80 -19.78 8.33
C CYS A 219 -1.06 -20.90 7.32
N ASP A 220 -2.33 -21.20 7.08
CA ASP A 220 -2.77 -22.13 6.02
C ASP A 220 -2.53 -21.55 4.62
N VAL A 221 -2.58 -20.21 4.50
CA VAL A 221 -2.36 -19.46 3.26
C VAL A 221 -1.38 -18.33 3.54
N VAL A 222 -0.34 -18.23 2.69
CA VAL A 222 0.62 -17.12 2.69
C VAL A 222 0.47 -16.37 1.37
N ILE A 223 0.30 -15.06 1.45
CA ILE A 223 0.21 -14.17 0.30
C ILE A 223 1.51 -13.39 0.23
N ASP A 224 2.34 -13.69 -0.76
CA ASP A 224 3.69 -13.14 -0.96
C ASP A 224 3.75 -12.02 -2.01
N LYS A 225 2.63 -11.74 -2.67
CA LYS A 225 2.49 -10.67 -3.67
C LYS A 225 1.71 -9.48 -3.12
N PRO A 226 2.00 -8.24 -3.59
CA PRO A 226 1.19 -7.07 -3.27
C PRO A 226 -0.29 -7.34 -3.52
N THR A 227 -1.10 -7.23 -2.47
CA THR A 227 -2.51 -7.64 -2.48
C THR A 227 -3.36 -6.57 -1.81
N TYR A 228 -4.49 -6.26 -2.43
CA TYR A 228 -5.51 -5.39 -1.86
C TYR A 228 -6.53 -6.23 -1.09
N ILE A 229 -6.70 -5.93 0.19
CA ILE A 229 -7.82 -6.44 0.97
C ILE A 229 -8.85 -5.33 1.02
N MET A 230 -10.06 -5.61 0.56
CA MET A 230 -11.14 -4.63 0.46
C MET A 230 -12.44 -5.16 1.06
N LYS A 231 -13.17 -4.28 1.74
CA LYS A 231 -14.55 -4.55 2.16
C LYS A 231 -15.49 -4.13 1.04
N ILE A 232 -16.27 -5.07 0.53
CA ILE A 232 -17.20 -4.83 -0.56
C ILE A 232 -18.60 -4.69 0.04
N ASP A 233 -19.29 -3.59 -0.27
CA ASP A 233 -20.73 -3.52 -0.01
C ASP A 233 -21.46 -4.45 -0.97
N ALA A 234 -22.54 -5.06 -0.50
CA ALA A 234 -23.37 -5.92 -1.32
C ALA A 234 -24.26 -5.10 -2.27
N SER A 235 -23.68 -4.18 -3.05
CA SER A 235 -24.31 -3.77 -4.29
C SER A 235 -24.32 -4.98 -5.21
N LYS A 236 -25.50 -5.38 -5.69
CA LYS A 236 -25.62 -6.41 -6.72
C LYS A 236 -24.68 -6.02 -7.86
N ALA A 237 -23.59 -6.77 -8.07
CA ALA A 237 -22.88 -6.69 -9.33
C ALA A 237 -23.94 -6.98 -10.42
N PRO A 238 -24.11 -6.10 -11.43
CA PRO A 238 -24.93 -6.48 -12.57
C PRO A 238 -24.32 -7.76 -13.15
N ALA A 239 -25.16 -8.78 -13.25
CA ALA A 239 -24.83 -10.04 -13.91
C ALA A 239 -24.52 -9.79 -15.40
#